data_AF-A0A949SWJ8-F1
#
_entry.id   AF-A0A949SWJ8-F1
#
_cell.length_a   1.000
_cell.length_b   1.000
_cell.length_c   1.000
_cell.angle_alpha   90.00
_cell.angle_beta   90.00
_cell.angle_gamma   90.00
#
_symmetry.space_group_name_H-M   'P 1'
#
loop_
_entity.id
_entity.type
_entity.pdbx_description
1 polymer ?
#
loop_
_entity_poly.entity_id
_entity_poly.type
_entity_poly.pdbx_seq_one_letter_code
_entity_poly.pdbx_strand_id
1 'polypeptide(L)' 'MDREPLTHCPLCRKPVKKLVTGFSTPKISKPLSVSDAKKAGFTILEKRCDGSYEKL' A
#
# COMPACT_ATOMS: atom_id res chain seq x y z
N MET A 1 -28.75 -8.53 -12.05
CA MET A 1 -28.59 -7.44 -11.05
C MET A 1 -28.26 -6.20 -11.87
N ASP A 2 -29.30 -5.62 -12.46
CA ASP A 2 -29.16 -4.66 -13.55
C ASP A 2 -29.82 -3.37 -13.09
N ARG A 3 -29.02 -2.51 -12.47
CA ARG A 3 -29.44 -1.17 -12.04
C ARG A 3 -28.81 -0.17 -12.99
N GLU A 4 -29.63 0.73 -13.53
CA GLU A 4 -29.14 1.79 -14.41
C GLU A 4 -28.07 2.64 -13.73
N PRO A 5 -27.05 3.10 -14.47
CA PRO A 5 -25.96 3.88 -13.90
C PRO A 5 -26.46 5.22 -13.36
N LEU A 6 -25.97 5.59 -12.17
CA LEU A 6 -26.36 6.83 -11.51
C LEU A 6 -25.75 8.05 -12.25
N THR A 7 -26.57 8.74 -13.04
CA THR A 7 -26.17 9.93 -13.81
C THR A 7 -26.17 11.21 -12.97
N HIS A 8 -27.08 11.30 -11.98
CA HIS A 8 -27.27 12.48 -11.14
C HIS A 8 -27.29 12.10 -9.66
N CYS A 9 -26.70 12.95 -8.81
CA CYS A 9 -26.73 12.75 -7.37
C CYS A 9 -28.14 13.05 -6.82
N PRO A 10 -28.77 12.15 -6.05
CA PRO A 10 -30.14 12.35 -5.54
C PRO A 10 -30.25 13.50 -4.53
N LEU A 11 -29.15 13.90 -3.90
CA LEU A 11 -29.12 14.97 -2.89
C LEU A 11 -28.91 16.36 -3.50
N CYS A 12 -27.92 16.49 -4.40
CA CYS A 12 -27.52 17.79 -4.95
C CYS A 12 -27.90 17.99 -6.43
N ARG A 13 -28.48 16.96 -7.08
CA ARG A 13 -28.90 16.93 -8.50
C ARG A 13 -27.79 17.24 -9.51
N LYS A 14 -26.54 17.36 -9.06
CA LYS A 14 -25.38 17.55 -9.93
C LYS A 14 -25.01 16.23 -10.62
N PRO A 15 -24.37 16.29 -11.81
CA PRO A 15 -23.93 15.10 -12.51
C PRO A 15 -22.89 14.34 -11.68
N VAL A 16 -23.02 13.02 -11.62
CA VAL A 16 -22.05 12.15 -10.94
C VAL A 16 -20.79 12.06 -11.79
N LYS A 17 -19.65 12.42 -11.20
CA LYS A 17 -18.34 12.30 -11.84
C LYS A 17 -17.65 11.03 -11.33
N LYS A 18 -17.13 10.23 -12.25
CA LYS A 18 -16.32 9.05 -11.90
C LYS A 18 -15.00 9.53 -11.31
N LEU A 19 -14.82 9.34 -10.01
CA LEU A 19 -13.56 9.66 -9.34
C LEU A 19 -12.56 8.52 -9.59
N VAL A 20 -11.70 8.69 -10.59
CA VAL A 20 -10.60 7.75 -10.85
C VAL A 20 -9.40 8.18 -10.01
N THR A 21 -9.40 7.85 -8.72
CA THR A 21 -8.20 8.03 -7.89
C THR A 21 -7.22 6.89 -8.16
N GLY A 22 -5.94 7.21 -8.32
CA GLY A 22 -4.89 6.20 -8.29
C GLY A 22 -4.83 5.50 -6.92
N PHE A 23 -4.20 4.32 -6.88
CA PHE A 23 -3.92 3.65 -5.62
C PHE A 23 -2.84 4.42 -4.86
N SER A 24 -3.16 4.91 -3.66
CA SER A 24 -2.18 5.47 -2.74
C SER A 24 -1.43 4.32 -2.07
N THR A 25 -0.44 3.73 -2.75
CA THR A 25 0.57 2.94 -2.04
C THR A 25 1.44 3.95 -1.29
N PRO A 26 1.49 3.93 0.05
CA PRO A 26 2.54 4.63 0.74
C PRO A 26 3.86 3.95 0.35
N LYS A 27 4.60 4.54 -0.60
CA LYS A 27 6.00 4.15 -0.90
C LYS A 27 6.91 4.29 0.34
N ILE A 28 6.38 4.93 1.39
CA ILE A 28 7.00 5.26 2.68
C ILE A 28 6.40 4.38 3.78
N SER A 29 6.13 3.10 3.56
CA SER A 29 5.96 2.18 4.70
C SER A 29 7.34 1.87 5.30
N LYS A 30 7.89 2.89 5.97
CA LYS A 30 9.18 3.02 6.67
C LYS A 30 10.45 2.68 5.87
N PRO A 31 11.49 3.55 5.86
CA PRO A 31 12.83 3.09 5.52
C PRO A 31 13.18 1.91 6.45
N LEU A 32 13.85 0.88 5.92
CA LEU A 32 14.21 -0.32 6.67
C LEU A 32 14.91 0.07 7.99
N SER A 33 14.18 -0.02 9.10
CA SER A 33 14.71 0.28 10.44
C SER A 33 15.14 -1.05 11.07
N VAL A 34 16.43 -1.35 10.96
CA VAL A 34 17.07 -2.55 11.56
C VAL A 34 16.76 -2.62 13.06
N SER A 35 16.78 -1.47 13.73
CA SER A 35 16.49 -1.36 15.17
C SER A 35 15.04 -1.72 15.51
N ASP A 36 14.06 -1.25 14.74
CA ASP A 36 12.65 -1.59 14.98
C ASP A 36 12.36 -3.05 14.63
N ALA A 37 12.99 -3.58 13.59
CA ALA A 37 12.87 -4.98 13.21
C ALA A 37 13.43 -5.91 14.29
N LYS A 38 14.61 -5.59 14.88
CA LYS A 38 15.18 -6.34 16.02
C LYS A 38 14.26 -6.28 17.25
N LYS A 39 13.72 -5.09 17.59
CA LYS A 39 12.77 -4.93 18.71
C LYS A 39 11.47 -5.70 18.53
N ALA A 40 10.99 -5.80 17.29
CA ALA A 40 9.80 -6.59 16.95
C ALA A 40 10.09 -8.09 16.84
N GLY A 41 11.32 -8.55 17.11
CA GLY A 41 11.69 -9.96 17.14
C GLY A 41 11.99 -10.57 15.76
N PHE A 42 12.14 -9.75 14.72
CA PHE A 42 12.53 -10.25 13.41
C PHE A 42 14.02 -10.61 13.37
N THR A 43 14.34 -11.70 12.67
CA THR A 43 15.72 -12.08 12.36
C THR A 43 16.16 -11.37 11.09
N ILE A 44 17.24 -10.60 11.19
CA ILE A 44 17.79 -9.82 10.08
C ILE A 44 18.90 -10.61 9.43
N LEU A 45 18.76 -10.83 8.12
CA LEU A 45 19.73 -11.55 7.30
C LEU A 45 20.29 -10.60 6.24
N GLU A 46 21.61 -10.61 6.07
CA GLU A 46 22.31 -9.92 5.00
C GLU A 46 22.58 -10.91 3.85
N LYS A 47 22.27 -10.49 2.62
CA LYS A 47 22.57 -11.28 1.43
C LYS A 47 24.03 -11.10 1.04
N ARG A 48 24.78 -12.19 1.00
CA ARG A 48 26.17 -12.24 0.54
C ARG A 48 26.26 -12.38 -0.99
N CYS A 49 27.44 -12.10 -1.53
CA CYS A 49 27.73 -12.11 -2.97
C CYS A 49 27.57 -13.49 -3.62
N ASP A 50 27.76 -14.55 -2.84
CA ASP A 50 27.55 -15.96 -3.20
C ASP A 50 26.07 -16.38 -3.15
N GLY A 51 25.17 -15.47 -2.75
CA GLY A 51 23.75 -15.74 -2.60
C GLY A 51 23.37 -16.40 -1.28
N SER A 52 24.33 -16.58 -0.36
CA SER A 52 24.04 -17.02 1.00
C SER A 52 23.44 -15.87 1.83
N TYR A 53 22.73 -16.22 2.90
CA TYR A 53 22.15 -15.26 3.84
C TYR A 53 22.77 -15.50 5.21
N GLU A 54 23.47 -14.51 5.73
CA GLU A 54 24.10 -14.58 7.05
C GLU A 54 23.40 -13.62 8.02
N LYS A 55 23.43 -13.95 9.31
CA LYS A 55 22.80 -13.12 10.34
C LYS A 55 23.59 -11.81 10.54
N LEU A 56 22.86 -10.69 10.56
CA LEU A 56 23.42 -9.33 10.74
C LEU A 56 23.48 -8.86 12.20
#